data_AF-A0AAV6B1F1-F1
#
_entry.id   AF-A0AAV6B1F1-F1
#
_cell.length_a   1.000
_cell.length_b   1.000
_cell.length_c   1.000
_cell.angle_alpha   90.00
_cell.angle_beta   90.00
_cell.angle_gamma   90.00
#
_symmetry.space_group_name_H-M   'P 1'
#
loop_
_entity.id
_entity.type
_entity.pdbx_description
1 polymer ?
#
loop_
_entity_poly.entity_id
_entity_poly.type
_entity_poly.pdbx_seq_one_letter_code
_entity_poly.pdbx_strand_id
1 'polypeptide(L)'
;MELRGRKLGVLIACKPDQPGFRQGLGVAEAAMKRGVHVYLYCIDEAVLGVADSHLQQLKANGLNLYACAYGAHKRNLALTDQATFAGLTVVNDIIAGTDRFVCFN
;
A
#
# COMPACT_ATOMS: atom_id res chain seq x y z
N MET A 1 25.25 1.18 2.18
CA MET A 1 24.08 1.86 2.76
C MET A 1 23.11 0.80 3.26
N GLU A 2 22.98 0.65 4.57
CA GLU A 2 22.09 -0.36 5.17
C GLU A 2 20.66 0.18 5.20
N LEU A 3 19.77 -0.50 4.49
CA LEU A 3 18.33 -0.15 4.42
C LEU A 3 17.50 -0.92 5.47
N ARG A 4 18.10 -1.90 6.14
CA ARG A 4 17.43 -2.75 7.11
C ARG A 4 16.93 -1.92 8.29
N GLY A 5 15.67 -2.12 8.67
CA GLY A 5 15.01 -1.40 9.77
C GLY A 5 14.48 -0.01 9.41
N ARG A 6 14.73 0.48 8.19
CA ARG A 6 14.10 1.72 7.69
C ARG A 6 12.61 1.50 7.43
N LYS A 7 11.86 2.59 7.39
CA LYS A 7 10.42 2.60 7.12
C LYS A 7 10.15 3.33 5.80
N LEU A 8 9.39 2.68 4.92
CA LEU A 8 8.98 3.22 3.63
C LEU A 8 7.45 3.30 3.57
N GLY A 9 6.93 4.48 3.29
CA GLY A 9 5.54 4.71 2.94
C GLY A 9 5.35 4.63 1.43
N VAL A 10 4.34 3.90 0.97
CA VAL A 10 3.96 3.77 -0.43
C VAL A 10 2.49 4.10 -0.57
N LEU A 11 2.15 5.08 -1.40
CA LEU A 11 0.77 5.39 -1.78
C LEU A 11 0.55 4.96 -3.22
N ILE A 12 -0.54 4.24 -3.47
CA ILE A 12 -0.97 3.90 -4.83
C ILE A 12 -2.38 4.44 -5.03
N ALA A 13 -2.57 5.28 -6.05
CA ALA A 13 -3.85 5.89 -6.43
C ALA A 13 -4.41 5.36 -7.76
N CYS A 14 -3.55 4.76 -8.60
CA CYS A 14 -3.91 4.22 -9.90
C CYS A 14 -4.64 2.87 -9.84
N LYS A 15 -5.36 2.56 -10.92
CA LYS A 15 -6.01 1.26 -11.12
C LYS A 15 -5.00 0.10 -11.23
N PRO A 16 -5.42 -1.14 -10.92
CA PRO A 16 -4.56 -2.32 -11.01
C PRO A 16 -4.02 -2.63 -12.42
N ASP A 17 -4.73 -2.20 -13.47
CA ASP A 17 -4.32 -2.38 -14.87
C ASP A 17 -3.22 -1.40 -15.31
N GLN A 18 -3.03 -0.31 -14.57
CA GLN A 18 -2.04 0.71 -14.89
C GLN A 18 -0.62 0.33 -14.42
N PRO A 19 0.42 0.78 -15.13
CA PRO A 19 1.81 0.45 -14.80
C PRO A 19 2.22 0.94 -13.41
N GLY A 20 1.65 2.07 -12.94
CA GLY A 20 1.93 2.63 -11.62
C GLY A 20 1.63 1.67 -10.48
N PHE A 21 0.59 0.83 -10.61
CA PHE A 21 0.23 -0.15 -9.60
C PHE A 21 1.34 -1.20 -9.47
N ARG A 22 1.74 -1.83 -10.59
CA ARG A 22 2.82 -2.82 -10.61
C ARG A 22 4.17 -2.24 -10.19
N GLN A 23 4.46 -1.00 -10.57
CA GLN A 23 5.68 -0.31 -10.15
C GLN A 23 5.70 -0.09 -8.63
N GLY A 24 4.57 0.35 -8.05
CA GLY A 24 4.43 0.50 -6.61
C GLY A 24 4.62 -0.80 -5.85
N LEU A 25 4.02 -1.90 -6.33
CA LEU A 25 4.23 -3.24 -5.77
C LEU A 25 5.70 -3.69 -5.88
N GLY A 26 6.35 -3.47 -7.02
CA GLY A 26 7.74 -3.82 -7.22
C GLY A 26 8.70 -3.06 -6.30
N VAL A 27 8.44 -1.78 -6.06
CA VAL A 27 9.21 -0.97 -5.10
C VAL A 27 8.99 -1.47 -3.67
N ALA A 28 7.75 -1.76 -3.29
CA ALA A 28 7.43 -2.33 -1.97
C ALA A 28 8.14 -3.67 -1.76
N GLU A 29 8.06 -4.59 -2.73
CA GLU A 29 8.70 -5.90 -2.67
C GLU A 29 10.23 -5.79 -2.56
N ALA A 30 10.86 -4.94 -3.39
CA ALA A 30 12.30 -4.74 -3.37
C ALA A 30 12.78 -4.14 -2.04
N ALA A 31 12.01 -3.23 -1.45
CA ALA A 31 12.30 -2.66 -0.13
C ALA A 31 12.18 -3.71 0.97
N MET A 32 11.11 -4.52 0.96
CA MET A 32 10.91 -5.61 1.92
C MET A 32 12.04 -6.65 1.86
N LYS A 33 12.49 -7.05 0.67
CA LYS A 33 13.63 -7.96 0.47
C LYS A 33 14.94 -7.43 1.08
N ARG A 34 15.05 -6.11 1.27
CA ARG A 34 16.19 -5.45 1.92
C ARG A 34 15.98 -5.20 3.42
N GLY A 35 14.89 -5.73 4.00
CA GLY A 35 14.56 -5.60 5.42
C GLY A 35 13.98 -4.24 5.80
N VAL A 36 13.41 -3.50 4.84
CA VAL A 36 12.67 -2.25 5.09
C VAL A 36 11.24 -2.60 5.53
N HIS A 37 10.73 -1.90 6.54
CA HIS A 37 9.32 -1.96 6.91
C HIS A 37 8.50 -1.13 5.93
N VAL A 38 7.62 -1.78 5.17
CA VAL A 38 6.81 -1.10 4.17
C VAL A 38 5.38 -0.93 4.66
N TYR A 39 4.86 0.28 4.49
CA TYR A 39 3.49 0.67 4.76
C TYR A 39 2.86 1.12 3.45
N LEU A 40 1.94 0.33 2.91
CA LEU A 40 1.31 0.60 1.62
C LEU A 40 -0.15 1.01 1.83
N TYR A 41 -0.55 2.10 1.21
CA TYR A 41 -1.91 2.62 1.26
C TYR A 41 -2.51 2.72 -0.15
N CYS A 42 -3.61 2.01 -0.38
CA CYS A 42 -4.41 2.09 -1.60
C CYS A 42 -5.50 3.17 -1.47
N ILE A 43 -5.48 4.17 -2.36
CA ILE A 43 -6.49 5.23 -2.44
C ILE A 43 -7.19 5.21 -3.80
N ASP A 44 -8.33 5.91 -3.91
CA ASP A 44 -9.08 6.11 -5.14
C ASP A 44 -9.38 4.83 -5.90
N GLU A 45 -8.76 4.61 -7.05
CA GLU A 45 -9.02 3.45 -7.91
C GLU A 45 -8.17 2.24 -7.53
N ALA A 46 -7.07 2.45 -6.80
CA ALA A 46 -6.22 1.37 -6.31
C ALA A 46 -6.94 0.45 -5.31
N VAL A 47 -8.02 0.92 -4.67
CA VAL A 47 -8.85 0.09 -3.76
C VAL A 47 -9.45 -1.13 -4.48
N LEU A 48 -9.61 -1.07 -5.80
CA LEU A 48 -10.06 -2.21 -6.63
C LEU A 48 -9.02 -3.34 -6.67
N GLY A 49 -7.74 -3.01 -6.46
CA GLY A 49 -6.63 -3.95 -6.45
C GLY A 49 -6.32 -4.57 -5.09
N VAL A 50 -7.11 -4.28 -4.05
CA VAL A 50 -6.85 -4.81 -2.70
C VAL A 50 -6.84 -6.34 -2.69
N ALA A 51 -7.68 -6.98 -3.48
CA ALA A 51 -7.74 -8.44 -3.62
C ALA A 51 -6.67 -9.03 -4.56
N ASP A 52 -5.79 -8.19 -5.14
CA ASP A 52 -4.77 -8.65 -6.08
C ASP A 52 -3.83 -9.68 -5.43
N SER A 53 -3.56 -10.75 -6.16
CA SER A 53 -2.77 -11.88 -5.65
C SER A 53 -1.34 -11.49 -5.25
N HIS A 54 -0.69 -10.59 -5.99
CA HIS A 54 0.67 -10.13 -5.69
C HIS A 54 0.65 -9.27 -4.43
N LEU A 55 -0.31 -8.36 -4.31
CA LEU A 55 -0.47 -7.53 -3.13
C LEU A 55 -0.76 -8.36 -1.86
N GLN A 56 -1.62 -9.37 -1.97
CA GLN A 56 -1.92 -10.28 -0.86
C GLN A 56 -0.72 -11.15 -0.46
N GLN A 57 0.11 -11.56 -1.41
CA GLN A 57 1.39 -12.23 -1.10
C GLN A 57 2.35 -11.30 -0.35
N LEU A 58 2.47 -10.03 -0.75
CA LEU A 58 3.31 -9.08 -0.03
C LEU A 58 2.81 -8.84 1.40
N LYS A 59 1.49 -8.75 1.59
CA LYS A 59 0.87 -8.71 2.91
C LYS A 59 1.22 -9.93 3.76
N ALA A 60 1.09 -11.14 3.21
CA ALA A 60 1.46 -12.37 3.90
C ALA A 60 2.96 -12.38 4.31
N ASN A 61 3.81 -11.70 3.53
CA ASN A 61 5.23 -11.54 3.80
C ASN A 61 5.58 -10.39 4.77
N GLY A 62 4.58 -9.71 5.35
CA GLY A 62 4.77 -8.66 6.36
C GLY A 62 4.59 -7.22 5.89
N LEU A 63 4.01 -6.99 4.71
CA LEU A 63 3.59 -5.65 4.28
C LEU A 63 2.42 -5.14 5.15
N ASN A 64 2.54 -3.92 5.67
CA ASN A 64 1.41 -3.26 6.34
C ASN A 64 0.50 -2.65 5.26
N LEU A 65 -0.60 -3.32 4.97
CA LEU A 65 -1.52 -2.94 3.90
C LEU A 65 -2.75 -2.21 4.42
N TYR A 66 -2.94 -0.99 3.95
CA TYR A 66 -4.08 -0.14 4.22
C TYR A 66 -4.85 0.20 2.94
N ALA A 67 -6.15 0.42 3.07
CA ALA A 67 -6.99 0.84 1.96
C ALA A 67 -7.96 1.94 2.40
N CYS A 68 -8.33 2.84 1.49
CA CYS A 68 -9.28 3.90 1.77
C CYS A 68 -10.68 3.33 2.01
N ALA A 69 -11.17 3.40 3.25
CA ALA A 69 -12.51 2.94 3.62
C ALA A 69 -13.61 3.65 2.82
N TYR A 70 -13.48 4.97 2.65
CA TYR A 70 -14.42 5.76 1.84
C TYR A 70 -14.38 5.37 0.35
N GLY A 71 -13.19 5.19 -0.22
CA GLY A 71 -13.00 4.78 -1.61
C GLY A 71 -13.58 3.40 -1.92
N ALA A 72 -13.48 2.47 -0.96
CA ALA A 72 -14.07 1.14 -1.04
C ALA A 72 -15.61 1.19 -0.96
N HIS A 73 -16.16 1.94 0.01
CA HIS A 73 -17.59 2.11 0.18
C HIS A 73 -18.26 2.74 -1.06
N LYS A 74 -17.65 3.80 -1.62
CA LYS A 74 -18.15 4.47 -2.84
C LYS A 74 -18.25 3.50 -4.04
N ARG A 75 -17.47 2.42 -4.04
CA ARG A 75 -17.42 1.40 -5.10
C ARG A 75 -18.15 0.11 -4.72
N ASN A 76 -18.91 0.11 -3.63
CA ASN A 76 -19.62 -1.08 -3.11
C ASN A 76 -18.69 -2.29 -2.87
N LEU A 77 -17.43 -2.04 -2.51
CA LEU A 77 -16.51 -3.10 -2.12
C LEU A 77 -16.78 -3.52 -0.67
N ALA A 78 -16.84 -4.82 -0.42
CA ALA A 78 -16.90 -5.34 0.93
C ALA A 78 -15.62 -4.98 1.69
N LEU A 79 -15.76 -4.50 2.92
CA LEU A 79 -14.65 -4.29 3.83
C LEU A 79 -14.23 -5.66 4.38
N THR A 80 -13.26 -6.29 3.73
CA THR A 80 -12.75 -7.61 4.09
C THR A 80 -11.45 -7.51 4.88
N ASP A 81 -11.00 -8.62 5.46
CA ASP A 81 -9.68 -8.71 6.08
C ASP A 81 -8.51 -8.66 5.08
N GLN A 82 -8.74 -8.33 3.80
CA GLN A 82 -7.68 -8.24 2.78
C GLN A 82 -6.79 -7.01 2.98
N ALA A 83 -7.30 -5.93 3.58
CA ALA A 83 -6.53 -4.75 3.96
C ALA A 83 -7.12 -4.13 5.23
N THR A 84 -6.31 -3.35 5.95
CA THR A 84 -6.85 -2.50 7.03
C THR A 84 -7.51 -1.27 6.40
N PHE A 85 -8.83 -1.27 6.34
CA PHE A 85 -9.59 -0.14 5.82
C PHE A 85 -9.54 1.03 6.80
N ALA A 86 -8.99 2.17 6.34
CA ALA A 86 -8.80 3.34 7.18
C ALA A 86 -8.99 4.65 6.39
N GLY A 87 -9.21 5.75 7.13
CA GLY A 87 -9.30 7.09 6.56
C GLY A 87 -7.95 7.68 6.17
N LEU A 88 -7.97 8.90 5.64
CA LEU A 88 -6.77 9.65 5.24
C LEU A 88 -5.85 10.00 6.41
N THR A 89 -6.34 10.01 7.65
CA THR A 89 -5.50 10.19 8.84
C THR A 89 -4.36 9.19 8.89
N VAL A 90 -4.60 7.93 8.51
CA VAL A 90 -3.54 6.91 8.44
C VAL A 90 -2.49 7.25 7.39
N VAL A 91 -2.86 7.87 6.27
CA VAL A 91 -1.87 8.35 5.28
C VAL A 91 -0.96 9.40 5.90
N ASN A 92 -1.54 10.35 6.65
CA ASN A 92 -0.76 11.34 7.38
C ASN A 92 0.20 10.71 8.38
N ASP A 93 -0.25 9.69 9.12
CA ASP A 93 0.59 8.95 10.06
C ASP A 93 1.72 8.18 9.34
N ILE A 94 1.43 7.58 8.17
CA ILE A 94 2.45 6.91 7.35
C ILE A 94 3.49 7.92 6.86
N ILE A 95 3.08 9.09 6.38
CA ILE A 95 4.00 10.15 5.93
C ILE A 95 4.88 10.61 7.08
N ALA A 96 4.32 10.85 8.26
CA ALA A 96 5.06 11.29 9.44
C ALA A 96 5.96 10.20 10.04
N GLY A 97 5.55 8.93 9.95
CA GLY A 97 6.20 7.79 10.60
C GLY A 97 7.21 7.03 9.75
N THR A 98 7.38 7.40 8.46
CA THR A 98 8.30 6.73 7.53
C THR A 98 9.51 7.60 7.20
N ASP A 99 10.67 6.99 6.94
CA ASP A 99 11.88 7.71 6.54
C ASP A 99 11.74 8.32 5.13
N ARG A 100 10.97 7.64 4.28
CA ARG A 100 10.69 8.02 2.91
C ARG A 100 9.25 7.67 2.56
N PHE A 101 8.66 8.51 1.72
CA PHE A 101 7.32 8.33 1.19
C PHE A 101 7.35 8.48 -0.32
N VAL A 102 6.73 7.55 -1.04
CA VAL A 102 6.62 7.56 -2.50
C VAL A 102 5.17 7.35 -2.92
N CYS A 103 4.78 7.96 -4.04
CA CYS A 103 3.42 7.92 -4.55
C CYS A 103 3.43 7.46 -6.01
N PHE A 104 2.46 6.61 -6.35
CA PHE A 104 2.21 6.12 -7.70
C PHE A 104 0.76 6.44 -8.09
N ASN A 105 0.59 7.23 -9.15
CA ASN A 105 -0.69 7.68 -9.69
C ASN A 105 -0.79 7.36 -11.19
#